data_AF-A0A1F9TW08-F1
#
_entry.id   AF-A0A1F9TW08-F1
#
_cell.length_a   1.000
_cell.length_b   1.000
_cell.length_c   1.000
_cell.angle_alpha   90.00
_cell.angle_beta   90.00
_cell.angle_gamma   90.00
#
_symmetry.space_group_name_H-M   'P 1'
#
loop_
_entity.id
_entity.type
_entity.pdbx_description
1 polymer ?
#
loop_
_entity_poly.entity_id
_entity_poly.type
_entity_poly.pdbx_seq_one_letter_code
_entity_poly.pdbx_strand_id
1 'polypeptide(L)'
;MNDPALRKTFFVKPRLQFKTLVMTLLMTLVCTALVYLTVSHSIFNSEKLRSLSPADVDALRWSLRIGCLWILLVLLLAFGLENLFRFHKLIGPIFGIERVVKSIASGDLTQPFHSRKRDELRELVDELSAMREGLRQMVVSDRAALKEIDAALARIREAAARGGAADGLSREIESVRGELARITSRFKI
;
A
#
# COMPACT_ATOMS: atom_id res chain seq x y z
N MET A 1 8.99 20.40 -17.83
CA MET A 1 10.08 19.51 -18.28
C MET A 1 9.70 18.08 -17.94
N ASN A 2 9.10 17.39 -18.91
CA ASN A 2 8.75 15.97 -18.82
C ASN A 2 9.96 15.17 -19.26
N ASP A 3 10.70 14.57 -18.32
CA ASP A 3 11.73 13.61 -18.66
C ASP A 3 11.09 12.21 -18.85
N PRO A 4 11.05 11.65 -20.07
CA PRO A 4 10.43 10.36 -20.34
C PRO A 4 11.24 9.16 -19.80
N ALA A 5 12.45 9.38 -19.28
CA ALA A 5 13.40 8.32 -18.95
C ALA A 5 13.12 7.58 -17.62
N LEU A 6 12.24 8.08 -16.74
CA LEU A 6 11.96 7.43 -15.45
C LEU A 6 10.83 6.38 -15.49
N ARG A 7 10.26 6.08 -16.66
CA ARG A 7 9.08 5.22 -16.79
C ARG A 7 9.38 3.70 -16.77
N LYS A 8 10.62 3.28 -16.50
CA LYS A 8 11.05 1.87 -16.59
C LYS A 8 11.97 1.43 -15.46
N THR A 9 11.77 1.88 -14.22
CA THR A 9 12.44 1.23 -13.09
C THR A 9 11.66 0.00 -12.68
N PHE A 10 12.09 -1.14 -13.21
CA PHE A 10 11.53 -2.47 -12.97
C PHE A 10 11.58 -2.90 -11.48
N PHE A 11 12.40 -2.20 -10.68
CA PHE A 11 12.65 -2.45 -9.26
C PHE A 11 12.41 -1.18 -8.43
N VAL A 12 11.15 -0.87 -8.10
CA VAL A 12 10.84 0.31 -7.25
C VAL A 12 10.97 0.00 -5.75
N LYS A 13 10.79 -1.27 -5.33
CA LYS A 13 11.07 -1.74 -3.95
C LYS A 13 11.65 -3.17 -3.98
N PRO A 14 12.93 -3.35 -4.38
CA PRO A 14 13.56 -4.67 -4.59
C PRO A 14 13.53 -5.54 -3.34
N ARG A 15 13.56 -4.94 -2.14
CA ARG A 15 13.53 -5.66 -0.86
C ARG A 15 12.23 -6.44 -0.65
N LEU A 16 11.08 -5.87 -1.01
CA LEU A 16 9.79 -6.54 -0.84
C LEU A 16 9.59 -7.64 -1.89
N GLN A 17 9.94 -7.35 -3.16
CA GLN A 17 9.96 -8.34 -4.24
C GLN A 17 10.81 -9.54 -3.88
N PHE A 18 12.04 -9.28 -3.44
CA PHE A 18 13.00 -10.32 -3.08
C PHE A 18 12.50 -11.15 -1.91
N LYS A 19 11.92 -10.52 -0.88
CA LYS A 19 11.33 -11.24 0.25
C LYS A 19 10.19 -12.17 -0.20
N THR A 20 9.24 -11.67 -0.99
CA THR A 20 8.12 -12.49 -1.48
C THR A 20 8.60 -13.61 -2.40
N LEU A 21 9.52 -13.31 -3.32
CA LEU A 21 10.13 -14.30 -4.21
C LEU A 21 10.82 -15.40 -3.41
N VAL A 22 11.70 -15.05 -2.47
CA VAL A 22 12.41 -16.03 -1.63
C VAL A 22 11.43 -16.87 -0.82
N MET A 23 10.40 -16.26 -0.23
CA MET A 23 9.37 -17.00 0.52
C MET A 23 8.61 -17.99 -0.38
N THR A 24 8.20 -17.59 -1.58
CA THR A 24 7.51 -18.48 -2.52
C THR A 24 8.41 -19.61 -3.03
N LEU A 25 9.67 -19.32 -3.37
CA LEU A 25 10.62 -20.33 -3.82
C LEU A 25 10.94 -21.34 -2.71
N LEU A 26 11.12 -20.86 -1.47
CA LEU A 26 11.34 -21.72 -0.31
C LEU A 26 10.12 -22.63 -0.05
N MET A 27 8.90 -22.08 -0.08
CA MET A 27 7.69 -22.88 0.09
C MET A 27 7.53 -23.92 -1.04
N THR A 28 7.87 -23.55 -2.27
CA THR A 28 7.87 -24.48 -3.42
C THR A 28 8.86 -25.62 -3.21
N LEU A 29 10.07 -25.31 -2.74
CA LEU A 29 11.11 -26.30 -2.42
C LEU A 29 10.65 -27.25 -1.30
N VAL A 30 10.12 -26.71 -0.21
CA VAL A 30 9.61 -27.48 0.93
C VAL A 30 8.46 -28.39 0.50
N CYS A 31 7.47 -27.86 -0.23
CA CYS A 31 6.35 -28.66 -0.73
C CYS A 31 6.84 -29.78 -1.66
N THR A 32 7.74 -29.48 -2.59
CA THR A 32 8.29 -30.47 -3.51
C THR A 32 9.08 -31.55 -2.78
N ALA A 33 9.87 -31.17 -1.76
CA ALA A 33 10.59 -32.11 -0.92
C ALA A 33 9.64 -33.03 -0.14
N LEU A 34 8.58 -32.48 0.46
CA LEU A 34 7.56 -33.26 1.17
C LEU A 34 6.82 -34.22 0.23
N VAL A 35 6.44 -33.77 -0.97
CA VAL A 35 5.83 -34.62 -1.99
C VAL A 35 6.79 -35.73 -2.41
N TYR A 36 8.06 -35.43 -2.66
CA TYR A 36 9.05 -36.44 -3.00
C TYR A 36 9.26 -37.46 -1.87
N LEU A 37 9.36 -37.01 -0.62
CA LEU A 37 9.53 -37.89 0.54
C LEU A 37 8.31 -38.80 0.73
N THR A 38 7.11 -38.26 0.63
CA THR A 38 5.87 -39.05 0.79
C THR A 38 5.67 -40.05 -0.35
N VAL A 39 5.88 -39.63 -1.60
CA VAL A 39 5.80 -40.51 -2.77
C VAL A 39 6.87 -41.60 -2.72
N SER A 40 8.13 -41.24 -2.41
CA SER A 40 9.20 -42.24 -2.30
C SER A 40 8.96 -43.21 -1.15
N HIS A 41 8.53 -42.74 0.03
CA HIS A 41 8.17 -43.61 1.14
C HIS A 41 7.01 -44.54 0.78
N SER A 42 5.95 -44.02 0.16
CA SER A 42 4.78 -44.80 -0.24
C SER A 42 5.11 -45.87 -1.29
N ILE A 43 5.89 -45.53 -2.31
CA ILE A 43 6.29 -46.47 -3.36
C ILE A 43 7.24 -47.51 -2.78
N PHE A 44 8.39 -47.10 -2.23
CA PHE A 44 9.48 -48.02 -1.87
C PHE A 44 9.21 -48.90 -0.64
N ASN A 45 8.20 -48.56 0.17
CA ASN A 45 7.74 -49.43 1.27
C ASN A 45 6.58 -50.34 0.86
N SER A 46 6.08 -50.25 -0.38
CA SER A 46 4.99 -51.13 -0.83
C SER A 46 5.50 -52.54 -1.13
N GLU A 47 4.69 -53.54 -0.76
CA GLU A 47 5.04 -54.96 -0.95
C GLU A 47 5.24 -55.34 -2.43
N LYS A 48 4.66 -54.56 -3.35
CA LYS A 48 4.74 -54.74 -4.80
C LYS A 48 6.15 -54.61 -5.37
N LEU A 49 7.08 -53.95 -4.68
CA LEU A 49 8.48 -53.86 -5.12
C LEU A 49 9.34 -55.04 -4.67
N ARG A 50 8.86 -55.90 -3.76
CA ARG A 50 9.63 -57.08 -3.31
C ARG A 50 9.79 -58.14 -4.40
N SER A 51 8.96 -58.10 -5.43
CA SER A 51 9.02 -59.01 -6.59
C SER A 51 9.89 -58.48 -7.74
N LEU A 52 10.43 -57.26 -7.63
CA LEU A 52 11.27 -56.64 -8.66
C LEU A 52 12.76 -56.91 -8.41
N SER A 53 13.54 -56.94 -9.49
CA SER A 53 15.01 -56.98 -9.40
C SER A 53 15.55 -55.70 -8.76
N PRO A 54 16.66 -55.76 -7.99
CA PRO A 54 17.31 -54.56 -7.47
C PRO A 54 17.64 -53.51 -8.54
N ALA A 55 17.98 -53.94 -9.76
CA ALA A 55 18.27 -53.04 -10.88
C ALA A 55 17.05 -52.22 -11.33
N ASP A 56 15.85 -52.83 -11.33
CA ASP A 56 14.61 -52.16 -11.70
C ASP A 56 14.19 -51.13 -10.63
N VAL A 57 14.41 -51.46 -9.36
CA VAL A 57 14.15 -50.57 -8.22
C VAL A 57 15.06 -49.34 -8.30
N ASP A 58 16.34 -49.53 -8.63
CA ASP A 58 17.29 -48.43 -8.78
C ASP A 58 17.00 -47.55 -9.99
N ALA A 59 16.62 -48.14 -11.13
CA ALA A 59 16.15 -47.41 -12.30
C ALA A 59 14.90 -46.56 -11.98
N LEU A 60 13.95 -47.11 -11.21
CA LEU A 60 12.77 -46.38 -10.76
C LEU A 60 13.12 -45.24 -9.80
N ARG A 61 14.03 -45.46 -8.83
CA ARG A 61 14.55 -44.40 -7.95
C ARG A 61 15.16 -43.26 -8.76
N TRP A 62 15.95 -43.59 -9.77
CA TRP A 62 16.58 -42.60 -10.65
C TRP A 62 15.53 -41.82 -11.45
N SER A 63 14.58 -42.50 -12.06
CA SER A 63 13.50 -41.88 -12.83
C SER A 63 12.67 -40.92 -11.96
N LEU A 64 12.29 -41.34 -10.75
CA LEU A 64 11.55 -40.49 -9.80
C LEU A 64 12.34 -39.24 -9.39
N ARG A 65 13.65 -39.38 -9.13
CA ARG A 65 14.52 -38.23 -8.81
C ARG A 65 14.61 -37.24 -9.95
N ILE A 66 14.89 -37.72 -11.17
CA ILE A 66 15.02 -36.87 -12.35
C ILE A 66 13.68 -36.19 -12.66
N GLY A 67 12.57 -36.93 -12.61
CA GLY A 67 11.22 -36.38 -12.79
C GLY A 67 10.89 -35.29 -11.77
N CYS A 68 11.19 -35.53 -10.49
CA CYS A 68 11.01 -34.53 -9.43
C CYS A 68 11.85 -33.27 -9.66
N LEU A 69 13.11 -33.42 -10.08
CA LEU A 69 14.00 -32.29 -10.40
C LEU A 69 13.47 -31.47 -11.58
N TRP A 70 12.97 -32.11 -12.63
CA TRP A 70 12.35 -31.42 -13.76
C TRP A 70 11.09 -30.65 -13.35
N ILE A 71 10.22 -31.27 -12.57
CA ILE A 71 9.01 -30.62 -12.04
C ILE A 71 9.41 -29.40 -11.19
N LEU A 72 10.38 -29.56 -10.29
CA LEU A 72 10.89 -28.47 -9.46
C LEU A 72 11.39 -27.30 -10.32
N LEU A 73 12.21 -27.58 -11.34
CA LEU A 73 12.76 -26.55 -12.22
C LEU A 73 11.65 -25.77 -12.94
N VAL A 74 10.64 -26.48 -13.46
CA VAL A 74 9.49 -25.86 -14.13
C VAL A 74 8.69 -24.99 -13.15
N LEU A 75 8.44 -25.47 -11.92
CA LEU A 75 7.73 -24.70 -10.90
C LEU A 75 8.51 -23.45 -10.47
N LEU A 76 9.82 -23.56 -10.25
CA LEU A 76 10.66 -22.42 -9.89
C LEU A 76 10.65 -21.36 -11.00
N LEU A 77 10.72 -21.78 -12.26
CA LEU A 77 10.64 -20.86 -13.40
C LEU A 77 9.27 -20.21 -13.50
N ALA A 78 8.19 -20.98 -13.38
CA ALA A 78 6.82 -20.49 -13.44
C ALA A 78 6.53 -19.47 -12.33
N PHE A 79 6.84 -19.79 -11.08
CA PHE A 79 6.63 -18.88 -9.96
C PHE A 79 7.57 -17.68 -9.98
N GLY A 80 8.81 -17.85 -10.46
CA GLY A 80 9.74 -16.73 -10.67
C GLY A 80 9.19 -15.73 -11.68
N LEU A 81 8.67 -16.24 -12.81
CA LEU A 81 8.06 -15.42 -13.85
C LEU A 81 6.74 -14.78 -13.40
N GLU A 82 5.91 -15.51 -12.66
CA GLU A 82 4.67 -14.98 -12.11
C GLU A 82 4.91 -13.82 -11.13
N ASN A 83 5.89 -13.96 -10.23
CA ASN A 83 6.31 -12.90 -9.31
C ASN A 83 6.74 -11.63 -10.06
N LEU A 84 7.46 -11.81 -11.17
CA LEU A 84 7.88 -10.73 -12.06
C LEU A 84 6.67 -9.93 -12.54
N PHE A 85 5.69 -10.62 -13.14
CA PHE A 85 4.52 -10.00 -13.74
C PHE A 85 3.56 -9.38 -12.71
N ARG A 86 3.30 -10.06 -11.59
CA ARG A 86 2.40 -9.55 -10.54
C ARG A 86 2.91 -8.24 -9.95
N PHE A 87 4.21 -8.13 -9.69
CA PHE A 87 4.74 -6.97 -8.99
C PHE A 87 4.71 -5.68 -9.83
N HIS A 88 4.74 -5.77 -11.16
CA HIS A 88 4.59 -4.59 -12.04
C HIS A 88 3.25 -3.89 -11.90
N LYS A 89 2.19 -4.64 -11.58
CA LYS A 89 0.84 -4.08 -11.44
C LYS A 89 0.67 -3.33 -10.12
N LEU A 90 1.43 -3.69 -9.08
CA LEU A 90 1.31 -3.09 -7.74
C LEU A 90 2.19 -1.85 -7.53
N ILE A 91 3.40 -1.83 -8.09
CA ILE A 91 4.38 -0.74 -7.87
C ILE A 91 3.81 0.64 -8.24
N GLY A 92 3.24 0.74 -9.44
CA GLY A 92 2.85 2.04 -10.01
C GLY A 92 1.82 2.75 -9.12
N PRO A 93 0.71 2.08 -8.79
CA PRO A 93 -0.29 2.61 -7.87
C PRO A 93 0.27 2.97 -6.49
N ILE A 94 1.13 2.12 -5.90
CA ILE A 94 1.75 2.39 -4.58
C ILE A 94 2.56 3.68 -4.60
N PHE A 95 3.35 3.91 -5.65
CA PHE A 95 4.15 5.13 -5.77
C PHE A 95 3.27 6.38 -5.93
N GLY A 96 2.18 6.26 -6.71
CA GLY A 96 1.18 7.31 -6.85
C GLY A 96 0.53 7.67 -5.51
N ILE A 97 0.13 6.66 -4.73
CA ILE A 97 -0.42 6.82 -3.37
C ILE A 97 0.60 7.51 -2.47
N GLU A 98 1.84 7.02 -2.41
CA GLU A 98 2.90 7.57 -1.55
C GLU A 98 3.15 9.06 -1.84
N ARG A 99 3.12 9.45 -3.12
CA ARG A 99 3.27 10.85 -3.53
C ARG A 99 2.13 11.72 -3.05
N VAL A 100 0.88 11.27 -3.21
CA VAL A 100 -0.30 12.04 -2.76
C VAL A 100 -0.35 12.10 -1.24
N VAL A 101 -0.05 11.02 -0.54
CA VAL A 101 0.03 11.01 0.94
C VAL A 101 1.09 12.00 1.45
N LYS A 102 2.27 12.07 0.81
CA LYS A 102 3.29 13.07 1.13
C LYS A 102 2.78 14.51 0.91
N SER A 103 2.00 14.74 -0.15
CA SER A 103 1.35 16.03 -0.40
C SER A 103 0.36 16.39 0.71
N ILE A 104 -0.50 15.46 1.10
CA ILE A 104 -1.46 15.63 2.20
C ILE A 104 -0.73 15.92 3.52
N ALA A 105 0.36 15.19 3.81
CA ALA A 105 1.18 15.41 5.01
C ALA A 105 1.82 16.82 5.04
N SER A 106 2.09 17.42 3.87
CA SER A 106 2.56 18.80 3.76
C SER A 106 1.44 19.85 3.80
N GLY A 107 0.18 19.43 3.96
CA GLY A 107 -0.99 20.30 4.01
C GLY A 107 -1.69 20.53 2.67
N ASP A 108 -1.20 19.97 1.55
CA ASP A 108 -1.86 20.11 0.25
C ASP A 108 -2.88 18.98 0.02
N LEU A 109 -4.16 19.33 0.17
CA LEU A 109 -5.32 18.47 0.01
C LEU A 109 -5.95 18.55 -1.39
N THR A 110 -5.33 19.27 -2.33
CA THR A 110 -5.87 19.49 -3.69
C THR A 110 -5.59 18.32 -4.64
N GLN A 111 -4.59 17.49 -4.32
CA GLN A 111 -4.15 16.38 -5.17
C GLN A 111 -5.10 15.18 -5.03
N PRO A 112 -5.76 14.73 -6.11
CA PRO A 112 -6.60 13.54 -6.04
C PRO A 112 -5.78 12.26 -6.16
N PHE A 113 -6.24 11.20 -5.51
CA PHE A 113 -5.73 9.86 -5.77
C PHE A 113 -6.24 9.38 -7.13
N HIS A 114 -5.34 8.86 -7.95
CA HIS A 114 -5.68 8.27 -9.25
C HIS A 114 -5.43 6.78 -9.21
N SER A 115 -6.42 5.99 -9.59
CA SER A 115 -6.30 4.53 -9.77
C SER A 115 -6.81 4.11 -11.14
N ARG A 116 -6.15 3.14 -11.78
CA ARG A 116 -6.65 2.54 -13.03
C ARG A 116 -7.76 1.55 -12.69
N LYS A 117 -8.73 1.36 -13.59
CA LYS A 117 -9.98 0.59 -13.35
C LYS A 117 -9.81 -0.87 -12.88
N ARG A 118 -8.60 -1.44 -12.88
CA ARG A 118 -8.34 -2.87 -12.61
C ARG A 118 -7.17 -3.12 -11.64
N ASP A 119 -6.83 -2.14 -10.80
CA ASP A 119 -5.75 -2.32 -9.83
C ASP A 119 -6.28 -2.91 -8.52
N GLU A 120 -5.55 -3.85 -7.91
CA GLU A 120 -5.89 -4.51 -6.63
C GLU A 120 -6.02 -3.50 -5.46
N LEU A 121 -5.54 -2.27 -5.64
CA LEU A 121 -5.55 -1.21 -4.63
C LEU A 121 -6.69 -0.20 -4.82
N ARG A 122 -7.72 -0.52 -5.62
CA ARG A 122 -8.87 0.37 -5.87
C ARG A 122 -9.56 0.78 -4.57
N GLU A 123 -9.93 -0.20 -3.74
CA GLU A 123 -10.62 0.04 -2.48
C GLU A 123 -9.80 0.95 -1.55
N LEU A 124 -8.50 0.70 -1.42
CA LEU A 124 -7.59 1.57 -0.67
C LEU A 124 -7.57 3.01 -1.24
N VAL A 125 -7.56 3.17 -2.56
CA VAL A 125 -7.59 4.50 -3.19
C VAL A 125 -8.91 5.22 -2.93
N ASP A 126 -10.03 4.50 -2.94
CA ASP A 126 -11.34 5.07 -2.67
C ASP A 126 -11.44 5.52 -1.20
N GLU A 127 -10.99 4.69 -0.26
CA GLU A 127 -10.89 5.04 1.18
C GLU A 127 -9.96 6.24 1.43
N LEU A 128 -8.78 6.26 0.80
CA LEU A 128 -7.86 7.40 0.90
C LEU A 128 -8.45 8.69 0.30
N SER A 129 -9.24 8.56 -0.77
CA SER A 129 -9.94 9.69 -1.37
C SER A 129 -11.02 10.25 -0.45
N ALA A 130 -11.78 9.36 0.22
CA ALA A 130 -12.74 9.74 1.24
C ALA A 130 -12.06 10.42 2.44
N MET A 131 -10.93 9.88 2.92
CA MET A 131 -10.11 10.51 3.97
C MET A 131 -9.66 11.92 3.58
N ARG A 132 -9.10 12.10 2.38
CA ARG A 132 -8.67 13.42 1.87
C ARG A 132 -9.84 14.39 1.81
N GLU A 133 -11.00 13.95 1.34
CA GLU A 133 -12.18 14.79 1.24
C GLU A 133 -12.74 15.17 2.61
N GLY A 134 -12.77 14.25 3.57
CA GLY A 134 -13.13 14.54 4.95
C GLY A 134 -12.20 15.57 5.59
N LEU A 135 -10.89 15.43 5.42
CA LEU A 135 -9.91 16.45 5.86
C LEU A 135 -10.18 17.82 5.23
N ARG A 136 -10.47 17.84 3.93
CA ARG A 136 -10.77 19.08 3.19
C ARG A 136 -12.03 19.75 3.71
N GLN A 137 -13.08 18.98 3.97
CA GLN A 137 -14.35 19.48 4.52
C GLN A 137 -14.18 20.04 5.94
N MET A 138 -13.37 19.41 6.79
CA MET A 138 -13.07 19.96 8.12
C MET A 138 -12.38 21.32 8.02
N VAL A 139 -11.36 21.48 7.17
CA VAL A 139 -10.69 22.78 6.97
C VAL A 139 -11.65 23.83 6.40
N VAL A 140 -12.56 23.45 5.49
CA VAL A 140 -13.60 24.36 4.98
C VAL A 140 -14.53 24.82 6.11
N SER A 141 -14.98 23.89 6.96
CA SER A 141 -15.83 24.18 8.11
C SER A 141 -15.15 25.10 9.11
N ASP A 142 -13.88 24.85 9.45
CA ASP A 142 -13.12 25.69 10.37
C ASP A 142 -12.96 27.11 9.82
N ARG A 143 -12.71 27.25 8.50
CA ARG A 143 -12.63 28.56 7.84
C ARG A 143 -13.98 29.28 7.79
N ALA A 144 -15.09 28.56 7.72
CA ALA A 144 -16.43 29.15 7.81
C ALA A 144 -16.71 29.65 9.23
N ALA A 145 -16.41 28.85 10.26
CA ALA A 145 -16.55 29.24 11.66
C ALA A 145 -15.71 30.49 12.00
N LEU A 146 -14.49 30.59 11.45
CA LEU A 146 -13.65 31.79 11.58
C LEU A 146 -14.34 33.05 11.04
N LYS A 147 -15.05 32.96 9.91
CA LYS A 147 -15.81 34.10 9.36
C LYS A 147 -17.00 34.49 10.24
N GLU A 148 -17.66 33.52 10.87
CA GLU A 148 -18.74 33.79 11.82
C GLU A 148 -18.23 34.47 13.09
N ILE A 149 -17.06 34.05 13.58
CA ILE A 149 -16.36 34.70 14.70
C ILE A 149 -16.02 36.16 14.33
N ASP A 150 -15.54 36.43 13.11
CA ASP A 150 -15.26 37.79 12.63
C ASP A 150 -16.51 38.69 12.69
N ALA A 151 -17.65 38.17 12.20
CA ALA A 151 -18.91 38.89 12.24
C ALA A 151 -19.41 39.12 13.68
N ALA A 152 -19.22 38.15 14.59
CA ALA A 152 -19.57 38.30 16.00
C ALA A 152 -18.71 39.35 16.71
N LEU A 153 -17.39 39.33 16.47
CA LEU A 153 -16.46 40.32 17.02
C LEU A 153 -16.79 41.74 16.56
N ALA A 154 -17.15 41.92 15.28
CA ALA A 154 -17.59 43.22 14.76
C ALA A 154 -18.81 43.75 15.52
N ARG A 155 -19.83 42.90 15.74
CA ARG A 155 -21.03 43.26 16.53
C ARG A 155 -20.71 43.59 17.98
N ILE A 156 -19.81 42.84 18.62
CA ILE A 156 -19.39 43.10 20.01
C ILE A 156 -18.69 44.46 20.10
N ARG A 157 -17.80 44.80 19.16
CA ARG A 157 -17.12 46.11 19.13
C ARG A 157 -18.13 47.25 18.97
N GLU A 158 -19.10 47.12 18.06
CA GLU A 158 -20.17 48.10 17.88
C GLU A 158 -21.05 48.26 19.14
N ALA A 159 -21.28 47.18 19.88
CA ALA A 159 -22.01 47.23 21.15
C ALA A 159 -21.17 47.83 22.29
N ALA A 160 -19.87 47.51 22.35
CA ALA A 160 -18.93 48.03 23.34
C ALA A 160 -18.74 49.55 23.21
N ALA A 161 -18.62 50.04 21.97
CA ALA A 161 -18.59 51.47 21.65
C ALA A 161 -19.85 52.22 22.10
N ARG A 162 -20.96 51.51 22.36
CA ARG A 162 -22.23 52.06 22.83
C ARG A 162 -22.45 51.95 24.35
N GLY A 163 -21.51 51.39 25.14
CA GLY A 163 -21.54 51.54 26.60
C GLY A 163 -21.10 50.37 27.49
N GLY A 164 -20.02 49.63 27.19
CA GLY A 164 -19.54 48.63 28.17
C GLY A 164 -18.20 47.95 27.88
N ALA A 165 -17.53 47.54 28.98
CA ALA A 165 -16.19 46.94 29.07
C ALA A 165 -16.04 45.55 28.40
N ALA A 166 -16.23 45.46 27.08
CA ALA A 166 -16.06 44.23 26.30
C ALA A 166 -14.65 44.05 25.69
N ASP A 167 -13.72 44.97 25.98
CA ASP A 167 -12.40 45.02 25.34
C ASP A 167 -11.48 43.86 25.74
N GLY A 168 -11.66 43.28 26.94
CA GLY A 168 -10.88 42.14 27.41
C GLY A 168 -11.25 40.85 26.69
N LEU A 169 -12.54 40.50 26.69
CA LEU A 169 -13.07 39.31 26.02
C LEU A 169 -12.87 39.36 24.50
N SER A 170 -13.04 40.54 23.90
CA SER A 170 -12.79 40.73 22.46
C SER A 170 -11.34 40.48 22.08
N ARG A 171 -10.38 40.83 22.95
CA ARG A 171 -8.95 40.57 22.73
C ARG A 171 -8.61 39.09 22.82
N GLU A 172 -9.19 38.37 23.78
CA GLU A 172 -8.96 36.94 23.95
C GLU A 172 -9.52 36.12 22.78
N ILE A 173 -10.74 36.43 22.33
CA ILE A 173 -11.35 35.79 21.14
C ILE A 173 -10.55 36.10 19.87
N GLU A 174 -10.03 37.32 19.71
CA GLU A 174 -9.18 37.68 18.56
C GLU A 174 -7.87 36.87 18.55
N SER A 175 -7.27 36.62 19.74
CA SER A 175 -6.08 35.80 19.87
C SER A 175 -6.35 34.35 19.43
N VAL A 176 -7.41 33.73 19.95
CA VAL A 176 -7.80 32.34 19.60
C VAL A 176 -8.14 32.23 18.11
N ARG A 177 -8.86 33.22 17.57
CA ARG A 177 -9.17 33.35 16.14
C ARG A 177 -7.91 33.43 15.30
N GLY A 178 -6.96 34.29 15.66
CA GLY A 178 -5.68 34.44 14.95
C GLY A 178 -4.88 33.15 14.95
N GLU A 179 -4.87 32.42 16.07
CA GLU A 179 -4.21 31.12 16.16
C GLU A 179 -4.87 30.07 15.26
N LEU A 180 -6.20 29.97 15.27
CA LEU A 180 -6.95 29.03 14.45
C LEU A 180 -6.88 29.37 12.95
N ALA A 181 -6.87 30.65 12.58
CA ALA A 181 -6.63 31.11 11.21
C ALA A 181 -5.21 30.75 10.72
N ARG A 182 -4.21 30.87 11.61
CA ARG A 182 -2.83 30.46 11.30
C ARG A 182 -2.72 28.94 11.11
N ILE A 183 -3.44 28.14 11.90
CA ILE A 183 -3.44 26.67 11.75
C ILE A 183 -4.11 26.27 10.44
N THR A 184 -5.30 26.80 10.16
CA THR A 184 -6.08 26.43 8.96
C THR A 184 -5.47 26.95 7.65
N SER A 185 -4.67 28.02 7.68
CA SER A 185 -3.99 28.55 6.48
C SER A 185 -2.81 27.69 6.01
N ARG A 186 -2.28 26.80 6.86
CA ARG A 186 -1.26 25.80 6.45
C ARG A 186 -1.79 24.78 5.46
N PHE A 187 -3.12 24.58 5.44
CA PHE A 187 -3.76 23.65 4.53
C PHE A 187 -4.13 24.36 3.22
N LYS A 188 -3.70 23.76 2.10
CA LYS A 188 -4.12 24.15 0.76
C LYS A 188 -5.27 23.23 0.34
N ILE A 189 -6.43 23.82 0.09
CA ILE A 189 -7.71 23.14 -0.21
C ILE A 189 -8.32 23.63 -1.51
#